data_AF-A0A3D5ABR2-F1
#
_entry.id   AF-A0A3D5ABR2-F1
#
_cell.length_a   1.000
_cell.length_b   1.000
_cell.length_c   1.000
_cell.angle_alpha   90.00
_cell.angle_beta   90.00
_cell.angle_gamma   90.00
#
_symmetry.space_group_name_H-M   'P 1'
#
loop_
_entity.id
_entity.type
_entity.pdbx_description
1 polymer ?
#
loop_
_entity_poly.entity_id
_entity_poly.type
_entity_poly.pdbx_seq_one_letter_code
_entity_poly.pdbx_strand_id
1 'polypeptide(L)'
;MKKLIILSCVVFAMLSCRNKDAKKADAHEVKSEVPQQTSTALDLGCYVFNDGKNKVSLEITESGAEVKGNLSYAFAEKDKNTGTFIGQVKDGVLVANYTFQSEGLESVRQVAFQVQKDTLMECYGDMNADGTTFKDVNNLTFSSDMPLVKTDCDEQKNACLYKDGKVYSTLEQNCLTLASFKTKLNPLKDGARVEGNPTYIIFSADNSKAEIFLPDSDKGIVLEKSSEGNWDSKQYKLFAWKGLVLQEKGIAIYGG
;
A
#
# COMPACT_ATOMS: atom_id res chain seq x y z
N MET A 1 53.09 -2.83 1.18
CA MET A 1 54.00 -3.92 0.74
C MET A 1 53.40 -5.24 1.17
N LYS A 2 52.87 -6.00 0.20
CA LYS A 2 52.21 -7.30 0.41
C LYS A 2 53.28 -8.38 0.59
N LYS A 3 53.15 -9.24 1.59
CA LYS A 3 53.94 -10.49 1.70
C LYS A 3 52.98 -11.67 1.61
N LEU A 4 53.09 -12.36 0.49
CA LEU A 4 52.40 -13.59 0.12
C LEU A 4 53.32 -14.76 0.50
N ILE A 5 52.83 -15.75 1.24
CA ILE A 5 53.57 -16.99 1.53
C ILE A 5 52.78 -18.19 0.99
N ILE A 6 53.56 -19.10 0.41
CA ILE A 6 53.25 -20.10 -0.60
C ILE A 6 52.86 -21.45 0.03
N LEU A 7 51.77 -22.02 -0.48
CA LEU A 7 51.52 -23.41 -0.89
C LEU A 7 52.47 -24.52 -0.37
N SER A 8 51.90 -25.49 0.34
CA SER A 8 52.47 -26.85 0.49
C SER A 8 51.36 -27.89 0.35
N CYS A 9 51.44 -28.67 -0.73
CA CYS A 9 50.63 -29.84 -1.01
C CYS A 9 51.15 -31.05 -0.23
N VAL A 10 50.26 -31.78 0.44
CA VAL A 10 50.52 -33.18 0.83
C VAL A 10 49.42 -34.05 0.26
N VAL A 11 49.80 -34.84 -0.75
CA VAL A 11 49.04 -35.92 -1.35
C VAL A 11 49.35 -37.18 -0.56
N PHE A 12 48.32 -37.87 -0.07
CA PHE A 12 48.40 -39.30 0.22
C PHE A 12 47.37 -40.01 -0.65
N ALA A 13 47.88 -40.89 -1.50
CA ALA A 13 47.09 -41.75 -2.36
C ALA A 13 47.35 -43.22 -1.99
N MET A 14 46.28 -44.00 -2.19
CA MET A 14 46.24 -45.37 -2.70
C MET A 14 45.82 -46.51 -1.75
N LEU A 15 45.12 -47.45 -2.43
CA LEU A 15 44.71 -48.83 -2.12
C LEU A 15 43.20 -48.96 -1.83
N SER A 16 42.37 -49.72 -2.55
CA SER A 16 42.56 -50.60 -3.72
C SER A 16 41.18 -51.00 -4.32
N CYS A 17 41.18 -51.44 -5.58
CA CYS A 17 40.05 -51.91 -6.44
C CYS A 17 39.31 -53.17 -5.90
N ARG A 18 38.14 -53.64 -6.38
CA ARG A 18 37.75 -53.92 -7.78
C ARG A 18 36.29 -54.42 -7.95
N ASN A 19 35.73 -54.14 -9.14
CA ASN A 19 34.39 -54.37 -9.73
C ASN A 19 33.76 -55.79 -9.73
N LYS A 20 32.41 -55.82 -9.81
CA LYS A 20 31.51 -56.30 -10.92
C LYS A 20 30.13 -56.68 -10.31
N ASP A 21 28.93 -56.44 -10.85
CA ASP A 21 28.41 -56.34 -12.22
C ASP A 21 27.14 -55.45 -12.28
N ALA A 22 26.79 -55.01 -13.50
CA ALA A 22 25.58 -54.27 -13.83
C ALA A 22 24.37 -55.18 -14.12
N LYS A 23 23.18 -54.81 -13.62
CA LYS A 23 21.86 -55.00 -14.30
C LYS A 23 20.88 -53.92 -13.86
N LYS A 24 19.98 -53.58 -14.78
CA LYS A 24 19.17 -52.37 -14.90
C LYS A 24 17.74 -52.58 -14.38
N ALA A 25 17.12 -51.47 -13.96
CA ALA A 25 15.69 -51.15 -13.92
C ALA A 25 14.83 -51.58 -12.70
N ASP A 26 14.50 -50.53 -11.93
CA ASP A 26 13.14 -50.09 -11.51
C ASP A 26 12.41 -50.83 -10.38
N ALA A 27 12.28 -50.16 -9.22
CA ALA A 27 11.00 -49.77 -8.65
C ALA A 27 11.18 -49.18 -7.22
N HIS A 28 10.60 -48.00 -7.02
CA HIS A 28 10.30 -47.31 -5.76
C HIS A 28 11.47 -46.80 -4.90
N GLU A 29 12.09 -45.73 -5.40
CA GLU A 29 12.64 -44.70 -4.53
C GLU A 29 11.48 -43.82 -4.07
N VAL A 30 11.23 -43.80 -2.75
CA VAL A 30 10.30 -42.88 -2.11
C VAL A 30 10.86 -41.48 -2.31
N LYS A 31 10.39 -40.80 -3.36
CA LYS A 31 10.54 -39.37 -3.53
C LYS A 31 9.85 -38.72 -2.33
N SER A 32 10.64 -38.27 -1.35
CA SER A 32 10.19 -37.24 -0.42
C SER A 32 9.78 -36.03 -1.25
N GLU A 33 8.48 -35.90 -1.45
CA GLU A 33 7.87 -34.65 -1.85
C GLU A 33 8.14 -33.65 -0.73
N VAL A 34 9.14 -32.79 -0.96
CA VAL A 34 9.27 -31.54 -0.22
C VAL A 34 7.94 -30.81 -0.38
N PRO A 35 7.23 -30.47 0.71
CA PRO A 35 6.03 -29.65 0.60
C PRO A 35 6.47 -28.32 -0.01
N GLN A 36 5.98 -28.07 -1.21
CA GLN A 36 6.08 -26.78 -1.88
C GLN A 36 5.53 -25.73 -0.90
N GLN A 37 6.40 -24.85 -0.42
CA GLN A 37 6.04 -23.76 0.48
C GLN A 37 4.88 -23.00 -0.15
N THR A 38 3.69 -23.17 0.43
CA THR A 38 2.55 -22.30 0.20
C THR A 38 2.99 -20.90 0.59
N SER A 39 3.23 -20.03 -0.39
CA SER A 39 3.21 -18.59 -0.16
C SER A 39 1.89 -18.29 0.55
N THR A 40 1.94 -17.92 1.83
CA THR A 40 0.80 -17.35 2.53
C THR A 40 0.48 -16.04 1.83
N ALA A 41 -0.37 -16.11 0.81
CA ALA A 41 -0.93 -14.94 0.17
C ALA A 41 -1.67 -14.16 1.25
N LEU A 42 -1.30 -12.89 1.43
CA LEU A 42 -1.93 -12.02 2.41
C LEU A 42 -3.32 -11.68 1.92
N ASP A 43 -4.35 -11.84 2.75
CA ASP A 43 -5.72 -11.58 2.31
C ASP A 43 -5.92 -10.09 2.02
N LEU A 44 -6.70 -9.82 0.96
CA LEU A 44 -7.24 -8.49 0.71
C LEU A 44 -8.05 -8.02 1.92
N GLY A 45 -7.99 -6.72 2.20
CA GLY A 45 -8.73 -6.12 3.30
C GLY A 45 -7.91 -5.13 4.12
N CYS A 46 -8.52 -4.64 5.19
CA CYS A 46 -7.97 -3.61 6.04
C CYS A 46 -7.43 -4.24 7.32
N TYR A 47 -6.25 -3.82 7.75
CA TYR A 47 -5.60 -4.25 8.97
C TYR A 47 -5.32 -3.00 9.78
N VAL A 48 -5.94 -2.89 10.96
CA VAL A 48 -5.99 -1.62 11.69
C VAL A 48 -5.63 -1.82 13.15
N PHE A 49 -4.80 -0.90 13.63
CA PHE A 49 -4.61 -0.63 15.04
C PHE A 49 -5.28 0.71 15.37
N ASN A 50 -6.03 0.77 16.47
CA ASN A 50 -6.62 2.02 16.97
C ASN A 50 -6.80 1.93 18.49
N ASP A 51 -6.09 2.76 19.24
CA ASP A 51 -6.21 2.86 20.71
C ASP A 51 -6.98 4.13 21.15
N GLY A 52 -7.59 4.84 20.19
CA GLY A 52 -8.28 6.12 20.40
C GLY A 52 -7.37 7.36 20.33
N LYS A 53 -6.04 7.18 20.39
CA LYS A 53 -5.04 8.25 20.26
C LYS A 53 -4.20 8.10 18.99
N ASN A 54 -3.78 6.88 18.73
CA ASN A 54 -2.95 6.44 17.63
C ASN A 54 -3.79 5.54 16.73
N LYS A 55 -3.66 5.73 15.43
CA LYS A 55 -4.24 4.85 14.42
C LYS A 55 -3.20 4.48 13.39
N VAL A 56 -3.06 3.20 13.10
CA VAL A 56 -2.33 2.69 11.95
C VAL A 56 -3.30 1.89 11.10
N SER A 57 -3.34 2.18 9.80
CA SER A 57 -4.25 1.51 8.87
C SER A 57 -3.47 1.06 7.65
N LEU A 58 -3.57 -0.23 7.35
CA LEU A 58 -2.95 -0.86 6.20
C LEU A 58 -4.05 -1.56 5.38
N GLU A 59 -4.28 -1.12 4.15
CA GLU A 59 -5.27 -1.71 3.23
C GLU A 59 -4.54 -2.50 2.16
N ILE A 60 -4.77 -3.81 2.07
CA ILE A 60 -4.28 -4.66 0.98
C ILE A 60 -5.26 -4.59 -0.19
N THR A 61 -4.82 -4.00 -1.29
CA THR A 61 -5.65 -3.82 -2.50
C THR A 61 -5.32 -4.84 -3.59
N GLU A 62 -4.09 -5.37 -3.60
CA GLU A 62 -3.65 -6.41 -4.51
C GLU A 62 -2.77 -7.41 -3.75
N SER A 63 -2.97 -8.70 -4.00
CA SER A 63 -2.20 -9.78 -3.37
C SER A 63 -1.85 -10.84 -4.41
N GLY A 64 -0.59 -11.25 -4.43
CA GLY A 64 -0.01 -12.12 -5.45
C GLY A 64 1.50 -12.15 -5.35
N ALA A 65 2.20 -12.09 -6.49
CA ALA A 65 3.66 -11.97 -6.53
C ALA A 65 4.14 -10.65 -5.90
N GLU A 66 3.40 -9.58 -6.14
CA GLU A 66 3.53 -8.32 -5.42
C GLU A 66 2.28 -8.12 -4.56
N VAL A 67 2.47 -7.50 -3.41
CA VAL A 67 1.41 -7.01 -2.54
C VAL A 67 1.40 -5.50 -2.66
N LYS A 68 0.24 -4.93 -2.99
CA LYS A 68 0.06 -3.49 -3.09
C LYS A 68 -1.03 -3.03 -2.13
N GLY A 69 -0.91 -1.79 -1.68
CA GLY A 69 -1.88 -1.26 -0.75
C GLY A 69 -1.65 0.19 -0.35
N ASN A 70 -2.51 0.64 0.56
CA ASN A 70 -2.42 1.94 1.20
C ASN A 70 -1.95 1.77 2.64
N LEU A 71 -1.16 2.71 3.13
CA LEU A 71 -0.69 2.72 4.51
C LEU A 71 -0.84 4.12 5.08
N SER A 72 -1.39 4.21 6.29
CA SER A 72 -1.58 5.45 7.03
C SER A 72 -1.09 5.28 8.47
N TYR A 73 -0.26 6.22 8.90
CA TYR A 73 0.17 6.38 10.30
C TYR A 73 -0.38 7.70 10.82
N ALA A 74 -1.22 7.63 11.84
CA ALA A 74 -1.78 8.77 12.55
C ALA A 74 -1.46 8.62 14.04
N PHE A 75 -0.25 9.02 14.44
CA PHE A 75 0.17 9.01 15.83
C PHE A 75 -0.20 10.33 16.53
N ALA A 76 -0.54 10.26 17.81
CA ALA A 76 -0.76 11.46 18.60
C ALA A 76 0.50 12.34 18.59
N GLU A 77 0.30 13.66 18.50
CA GLU A 77 1.38 14.68 18.52
C GLU A 77 2.36 14.61 17.33
N LYS A 78 2.09 13.75 16.33
CA LYS A 78 2.85 13.67 15.09
C LYS A 78 1.97 14.08 13.93
N ASP A 79 2.62 14.52 12.85
CA ASP A 79 1.93 14.74 11.59
C ASP A 79 1.51 13.39 10.99
N LYS A 80 0.26 13.33 10.53
CA LYS A 80 -0.25 12.15 9.84
C LYS A 80 0.55 11.93 8.57
N ASN A 81 0.93 10.69 8.33
CA ASN A 81 1.59 10.26 7.11
C ASN A 81 0.69 9.24 6.41
N THR A 82 0.46 9.41 5.10
CA THR A 82 -0.33 8.48 4.28
C THR A 82 0.32 8.33 2.92
N GLY A 83 0.22 7.12 2.37
CA GLY A 83 0.88 6.77 1.12
C GLY A 83 0.49 5.39 0.62
N THR A 84 1.22 4.94 -0.40
CA THR A 84 1.03 3.62 -1.01
C THR A 84 2.26 2.75 -0.77
N PHE A 85 2.10 1.45 -0.85
CA PHE A 85 3.25 0.56 -0.80
C PHE A 85 3.18 -0.52 -1.88
N ILE A 86 4.35 -0.99 -2.27
CA ILE A 86 4.54 -2.18 -3.10
C ILE A 86 5.58 -3.05 -2.39
N GLY A 87 5.24 -4.32 -2.16
CA GLY A 87 6.09 -5.24 -1.43
C GLY A 87 5.88 -6.69 -1.80
N GLN A 88 6.53 -7.57 -1.05
CA GLN A 88 6.42 -9.02 -1.22
C GLN A 88 6.38 -9.69 0.15
N VAL A 89 5.62 -10.79 0.23
CA VAL A 89 5.63 -11.66 1.41
C VAL A 89 6.66 -12.75 1.19
N LYS A 90 7.66 -12.82 2.07
CA LYS A 90 8.67 -13.88 2.10
C LYS A 90 8.84 -14.37 3.52
N ASP A 91 8.80 -15.69 3.71
CA ASP A 91 9.00 -16.34 5.01
C ASP A 91 8.08 -15.77 6.13
N GLY A 92 6.84 -15.42 5.75
CA GLY A 92 5.84 -14.86 6.66
C GLY A 92 6.00 -13.38 6.98
N VAL A 93 6.92 -12.66 6.33
CA VAL A 93 7.13 -11.22 6.50
C VAL A 93 6.80 -10.50 5.19
N LEU A 94 5.89 -9.54 5.25
CA LEU A 94 5.72 -8.54 4.18
C LEU A 94 6.84 -7.52 4.30
N VAL A 95 7.68 -7.37 3.28
CA VAL A 95 8.62 -6.25 3.16
C VAL A 95 8.19 -5.40 1.98
N ALA A 96 7.99 -4.10 2.20
CA ALA A 96 7.43 -3.20 1.21
C ALA A 96 8.16 -1.86 1.15
N ASN A 97 8.27 -1.29 -0.05
CA ASN A 97 8.62 0.10 -0.24
C ASN A 97 7.35 0.94 -0.05
N TYR A 98 7.34 1.78 0.97
CA TYR A 98 6.27 2.71 1.30
C TYR A 98 6.62 4.09 0.75
N THR A 99 5.84 4.56 -0.21
CA THR A 99 5.96 5.86 -0.87
C THR A 99 4.95 6.83 -0.27
N PHE A 100 5.43 7.96 0.24
CA PHE A 100 4.61 8.94 0.96
C PHE A 100 5.11 10.37 0.75
N GLN A 101 4.27 11.34 1.08
CA GLN A 101 4.61 12.76 1.01
C GLN A 101 5.07 13.26 2.39
N SER A 102 6.21 13.94 2.41
CA SER A 102 6.78 14.59 3.59
C SER A 102 7.26 15.97 3.21
N GLU A 103 6.76 17.02 3.86
CA GLU A 103 7.14 18.42 3.56
C GLU A 103 6.93 18.83 2.09
N GLY A 104 5.96 18.19 1.40
CA GLY A 104 5.70 18.40 -0.03
C GLY A 104 6.67 17.69 -0.97
N LEU A 105 7.54 16.82 -0.44
CA LEU A 105 8.45 15.97 -1.19
C LEU A 105 8.03 14.50 -1.07
N GLU A 106 8.03 13.81 -2.20
CA GLU A 106 7.86 12.36 -2.20
C GLU A 106 9.10 11.70 -1.57
N SER A 107 8.85 10.77 -0.67
CA SER A 107 9.85 9.98 0.04
C SER A 107 9.48 8.50 -0.03
N VAL A 108 10.50 7.65 -0.04
CA VAL A 108 10.33 6.19 -0.03
C VAL A 108 11.14 5.62 1.12
N ARG A 109 10.51 4.78 1.94
CA ARG A 109 11.20 3.97 2.96
C ARG A 109 10.67 2.55 2.99
N GLN A 110 11.50 1.60 3.38
CA GLN A 110 11.03 0.25 3.64
C GLN A 110 10.27 0.18 4.95
N VAL A 111 9.16 -0.56 4.90
CA VAL A 111 8.39 -1.01 6.05
C VAL A 111 8.32 -2.53 5.98
N ALA A 112 8.18 -3.17 7.13
CA ALA A 112 8.02 -4.61 7.18
C ALA A 112 6.95 -4.99 8.21
N PHE A 113 6.20 -6.05 7.92
CA PHE A 113 5.15 -6.56 8.79
C PHE A 113 5.25 -8.07 8.90
N GLN A 114 5.38 -8.58 10.12
CA GLN A 114 5.19 -9.99 10.40
C GLN A 114 3.72 -10.34 10.18
N VAL A 115 3.47 -11.30 9.30
CA VAL A 115 2.13 -11.78 8.98
C VAL A 115 1.77 -12.93 9.92
N GLN A 116 0.65 -12.79 10.62
CA GLN A 116 0.06 -13.82 11.48
C GLN A 116 -1.45 -13.92 11.25
N LYS A 117 -1.84 -14.71 10.25
CA LYS A 117 -3.25 -14.93 9.86
C LYS A 117 -3.99 -13.60 9.65
N ASP A 118 -4.80 -13.19 10.62
CA ASP A 118 -5.63 -11.98 10.61
C ASP A 118 -4.95 -10.80 11.33
N THR A 119 -3.65 -10.86 11.59
CA THR A 119 -2.89 -9.84 12.31
C THR A 119 -1.57 -9.55 11.63
N LEU A 120 -1.22 -8.27 11.55
CA LEU A 120 0.07 -7.77 11.10
C LEU A 120 0.77 -7.07 12.27
N MET A 121 2.06 -7.38 12.48
CA MET A 121 2.89 -6.69 13.48
C MET A 121 4.04 -6.00 12.78
N GLU A 122 4.22 -4.70 13.01
CA GLU A 122 5.29 -3.95 12.38
C GLU A 122 6.66 -4.46 12.86
N CYS A 123 7.57 -4.59 11.91
CA CYS A 123 8.94 -5.02 12.10
C CYS A 123 9.90 -3.82 12.09
N TYR A 124 10.96 -3.93 12.90
CA TYR A 124 12.01 -2.96 13.07
C TYR A 124 13.37 -3.63 12.92
N GLY A 125 14.32 -2.86 12.37
CA GLY A 125 15.70 -3.26 12.19
C GLY A 125 16.54 -2.05 11.81
N ASP A 126 17.85 -2.25 11.74
CA ASP A 126 18.77 -1.19 11.34
C ASP A 126 18.48 -0.74 9.92
N MET A 127 18.31 0.57 9.72
CA MET A 127 18.24 1.16 8.38
C MET A 127 19.65 1.44 7.83
N ASN A 128 19.77 1.48 6.51
CA ASN A 128 20.92 1.99 5.80
C ASN A 128 21.18 3.49 6.13
N ALA A 129 22.27 4.05 5.61
CA ALA A 129 22.71 5.40 5.98
C ALA A 129 21.73 6.52 5.60
N ASP A 130 20.92 6.32 4.55
CA ASP A 130 19.92 7.29 4.10
C ASP A 130 18.53 7.06 4.73
N GLY A 131 18.35 6.00 5.53
CA GLY A 131 17.10 5.70 6.23
C GLY A 131 16.00 5.09 5.35
N THR A 132 16.30 4.70 4.12
CA THR A 132 15.29 4.24 3.14
C THR A 132 15.13 2.73 3.08
N THR A 133 16.12 1.93 3.46
CA THR A 133 16.05 0.46 3.38
C THR A 133 16.62 -0.20 4.63
N PHE A 134 16.13 -1.41 4.96
CA PHE A 134 16.73 -2.22 6.00
C PHE A 134 18.12 -2.71 5.58
N LYS A 135 19.09 -2.68 6.50
CA LYS A 135 20.43 -3.25 6.28
C LYS A 135 20.37 -4.76 6.08
N ASP A 136 19.48 -5.44 6.81
CA ASP A 136 19.28 -6.88 6.72
C ASP A 136 17.82 -7.25 7.00
N VAL A 137 17.08 -7.57 5.93
CA VAL A 137 15.67 -7.98 6.01
C VAL A 137 15.47 -9.35 6.67
N ASN A 138 16.53 -10.15 6.83
CA ASN A 138 16.45 -11.45 7.50
C ASN A 138 16.67 -11.33 9.02
N ASN A 139 17.03 -10.14 9.51
CA ASN A 139 17.28 -9.86 10.91
C ASN A 139 16.40 -8.71 11.41
N LEU A 140 15.08 -8.90 11.28
CA LEU A 140 14.08 -7.97 11.75
C LEU A 140 13.42 -8.47 13.04
N THR A 141 12.98 -7.54 13.87
CA THR A 141 12.26 -7.80 15.11
C THR A 141 10.88 -7.17 15.04
N PHE A 142 9.82 -7.89 15.38
CA PHE A 142 8.46 -7.32 15.39
C PHE A 142 8.13 -6.72 16.76
N SER A 143 7.28 -5.69 16.78
CA SER A 143 6.62 -5.23 18.01
C SER A 143 5.21 -5.78 18.11
N SER A 144 4.83 -6.24 19.30
CA SER A 144 3.47 -6.65 19.63
C SER A 144 2.62 -5.53 20.25
N ASP A 145 3.13 -4.31 20.34
CA ASP A 145 2.48 -3.20 21.05
C ASP A 145 1.31 -2.60 20.25
N MET A 146 1.42 -2.61 18.91
CA MET A 146 0.42 -2.07 17.99
C MET A 146 0.03 -3.11 16.94
N PRO A 147 -0.65 -4.21 17.31
CA PRO A 147 -1.07 -5.22 16.35
C PRO A 147 -2.16 -4.64 15.43
N LEU A 148 -1.92 -4.71 14.13
CA LEU A 148 -2.93 -4.35 13.12
C LEU A 148 -3.81 -5.57 12.88
N VAL A 149 -5.06 -5.51 13.30
CA VAL A 149 -6.00 -6.62 13.20
C VAL A 149 -6.89 -6.44 11.98
N LYS A 150 -7.13 -7.53 11.24
CA LYS A 150 -8.00 -7.55 10.08
C LYS A 150 -9.41 -7.11 10.46
N THR A 151 -9.94 -6.17 9.69
CA THR A 151 -11.27 -5.57 9.87
C THR A 151 -11.94 -5.40 8.51
N ASP A 152 -13.25 -5.18 8.52
CA ASP A 152 -13.97 -4.81 7.31
C ASP A 152 -13.56 -3.39 6.88
N CYS A 153 -13.09 -3.25 5.63
CA CYS A 153 -12.79 -1.95 5.05
C CYS A 153 -14.05 -1.10 4.87
N ASP A 154 -15.20 -1.74 4.61
CA ASP A 154 -16.46 -1.05 4.40
C ASP A 154 -16.99 -0.47 5.72
N GLU A 155 -16.75 -1.10 6.87
CA GLU A 155 -17.12 -0.50 8.17
C GLU A 155 -16.45 0.86 8.39
N GLN A 156 -15.18 1.01 7.99
CA GLN A 156 -14.44 2.27 8.13
C GLN A 156 -14.94 3.34 7.15
N LYS A 157 -15.27 2.92 5.93
CA LYS A 157 -15.72 3.81 4.85
C LYS A 157 -17.16 4.26 5.09
N ASN A 158 -18.05 3.32 5.43
CA ASN A 158 -19.49 3.55 5.61
C ASN A 158 -19.81 4.35 6.89
N ALA A 159 -18.88 4.45 7.86
CA ALA A 159 -19.04 5.34 9.00
C ALA A 159 -19.01 6.84 8.63
N CYS A 160 -18.60 7.19 7.41
CA CYS A 160 -18.45 8.56 6.94
C CYS A 160 -19.58 8.94 5.98
N LEU A 161 -20.68 9.42 6.55
CA LEU A 161 -21.89 9.69 5.78
C LEU A 161 -21.94 11.15 5.32
N TYR A 162 -22.16 11.35 4.01
CA TYR A 162 -22.21 12.68 3.41
C TYR A 162 -23.27 13.57 4.09
N LYS A 163 -24.42 12.98 4.42
CA LYS A 163 -25.53 13.64 5.14
C LYS A 163 -25.15 14.21 6.51
N ASP A 164 -24.12 13.64 7.15
CA ASP A 164 -23.61 14.08 8.45
C ASP A 164 -22.46 15.09 8.28
N GLY A 165 -22.24 15.57 7.05
CA GLY A 165 -21.15 16.46 6.70
C GLY A 165 -19.79 15.77 6.67
N LYS A 166 -19.75 14.44 6.53
CA LYS A 166 -18.51 13.64 6.55
C LYS A 166 -18.37 12.78 5.31
N VAL A 167 -17.14 12.52 4.89
CA VAL A 167 -16.83 11.61 3.77
C VAL A 167 -15.55 10.85 4.05
N TYR A 168 -15.48 9.60 3.62
CA TYR A 168 -14.23 8.85 3.67
C TYR A 168 -13.38 9.20 2.45
N SER A 169 -12.14 9.63 2.68
CA SER A 169 -11.18 9.86 1.60
C SER A 169 -10.25 8.68 1.45
N THR A 170 -10.13 8.20 0.21
CA THR A 170 -9.18 7.17 -0.20
C THR A 170 -7.76 7.70 -0.23
N LEU A 171 -7.57 8.97 -0.59
CA LEU A 171 -6.26 9.61 -0.59
C LEU A 171 -5.72 9.80 0.83
N GLU A 172 -6.60 10.17 1.75
CA GLU A 172 -6.22 10.49 3.14
C GLU A 172 -6.39 9.32 4.12
N GLN A 173 -7.01 8.22 3.67
CA GLN A 173 -7.28 7.01 4.45
C GLN A 173 -8.00 7.28 5.78
N ASN A 174 -8.88 8.29 5.81
CA ASN A 174 -9.62 8.68 6.99
C ASN A 174 -10.96 9.38 6.66
N CYS A 175 -11.74 9.61 7.72
CA CYS A 175 -12.97 10.37 7.66
C CYS A 175 -12.65 11.87 7.69
N LEU A 176 -13.10 12.61 6.68
CA LEU A 176 -12.93 14.05 6.58
C LEU A 176 -14.27 14.76 6.79
N THR A 177 -14.22 16.02 7.21
CA THR A 177 -15.41 16.87 7.41
C THR A 177 -15.56 17.82 6.24
N LEU A 178 -16.67 17.77 5.51
CA LEU A 178 -16.91 18.58 4.30
C LEU A 178 -16.72 20.08 4.52
N ALA A 179 -17.04 20.59 5.71
CA ALA A 179 -16.87 22.01 6.05
C ALA A 179 -15.40 22.48 6.06
N SER A 180 -14.42 21.58 6.14
CA SER A 180 -12.99 21.96 6.08
C SER A 180 -12.46 22.10 4.65
N PHE A 181 -13.25 21.75 3.64
CA PHE A 181 -12.76 21.63 2.27
C PHE A 181 -12.78 23.00 1.60
N LYS A 182 -11.66 23.35 0.97
CA LYS A 182 -11.49 24.64 0.28
C LYS A 182 -12.11 24.63 -1.12
N THR A 183 -12.12 23.48 -1.77
CA THR A 183 -12.59 23.34 -3.15
C THR A 183 -14.00 22.77 -3.16
N LYS A 184 -14.94 23.58 -3.61
CA LYS A 184 -16.37 23.27 -3.67
C LYS A 184 -16.89 23.69 -5.05
N LEU A 185 -17.57 22.79 -5.76
CA LEU A 185 -18.25 23.10 -7.01
C LEU A 185 -19.77 23.03 -6.82
N ASN A 186 -20.50 23.93 -7.46
CA ASN A 186 -21.95 23.98 -7.40
C ASN A 186 -22.57 23.40 -8.68
N PRO A 187 -23.81 22.89 -8.64
CA PRO A 187 -24.54 22.50 -9.84
C PRO A 187 -24.57 23.64 -10.87
N LEU A 188 -24.38 23.30 -12.14
CA LEU A 188 -24.38 24.29 -13.22
C LEU A 188 -25.82 24.65 -13.60
N LYS A 189 -26.12 25.95 -13.65
CA LYS A 189 -27.46 26.46 -14.00
C LYS A 189 -27.97 25.99 -15.39
N ASP A 190 -27.05 25.79 -16.33
CA ASP A 190 -27.32 25.32 -17.69
C ASP A 190 -26.74 23.91 -17.97
N GLY A 191 -26.32 23.19 -16.92
CA GLY A 191 -25.75 21.85 -17.03
C GLY A 191 -26.79 20.74 -16.87
N ALA A 192 -26.35 19.48 -16.94
CA ALA A 192 -27.25 18.34 -16.73
C ALA A 192 -27.76 18.20 -15.29
N ARG A 193 -27.18 18.95 -14.34
CA ARG A 193 -27.63 19.04 -12.96
C ARG A 193 -27.76 20.51 -12.59
N VAL A 194 -29.00 20.98 -12.51
CA VAL A 194 -29.35 22.39 -12.25
C VAL A 194 -29.69 22.66 -10.78
N GLU A 195 -29.98 21.62 -10.01
CA GLU A 195 -30.32 21.68 -8.58
C GLU A 195 -29.57 20.60 -7.80
N GLY A 196 -29.33 20.85 -6.50
CA GLY A 196 -28.76 19.88 -5.57
C GLY A 196 -27.64 20.42 -4.67
N ASN A 197 -27.15 19.54 -3.80
CA ASN A 197 -26.00 19.81 -2.94
C ASN A 197 -24.72 19.99 -3.76
N PRO A 198 -23.72 20.73 -3.24
CA PRO A 198 -22.45 20.89 -3.93
C PRO A 198 -21.59 19.62 -3.90
N THR A 199 -20.67 19.50 -4.85
CA THR A 199 -19.60 18.49 -4.78
C THR A 199 -18.35 19.12 -4.17
N TYR A 200 -17.60 18.31 -3.42
CA TYR A 200 -16.34 18.73 -2.81
C TYR A 200 -15.17 18.00 -3.46
N ILE A 201 -13.99 18.63 -3.42
CA ILE A 201 -12.78 18.10 -4.05
C ILE A 201 -11.61 18.28 -3.10
N ILE A 202 -10.77 17.25 -3.02
CA ILE A 202 -9.41 17.37 -2.50
C ILE A 202 -8.42 16.97 -3.59
N PHE A 203 -7.20 17.48 -3.48
CA PHE A 203 -6.09 17.11 -4.34
C PHE A 203 -5.03 16.43 -3.50
N SER A 204 -4.34 15.44 -4.06
CA SER A 204 -3.11 14.93 -3.45
C SER A 204 -2.07 16.05 -3.36
N ALA A 205 -1.11 15.94 -2.43
CA ALA A 205 -0.12 17.00 -2.18
C ALA A 205 0.73 17.33 -3.42
N ASP A 206 1.04 16.33 -4.25
CA ASP A 206 1.76 16.46 -5.53
C ASP A 206 0.84 16.84 -6.72
N ASN A 207 -0.46 16.96 -6.46
CA ASN A 207 -1.49 17.27 -7.45
C ASN A 207 -1.63 16.22 -8.58
N SER A 208 -1.09 15.02 -8.40
CA SER A 208 -1.22 13.91 -9.35
C SER A 208 -2.60 13.25 -9.29
N LYS A 209 -3.34 13.43 -8.20
CA LYS A 209 -4.70 12.90 -8.02
C LYS A 209 -5.65 13.97 -7.53
N ALA A 210 -6.90 13.84 -7.95
CA ALA A 210 -8.03 14.55 -7.35
C ALA A 210 -9.02 13.52 -6.83
N GLU A 211 -9.62 13.73 -5.66
CA GLU A 211 -10.72 12.91 -5.18
C GLU A 211 -11.98 13.77 -5.08
N ILE A 212 -13.03 13.35 -5.77
CA ILE A 212 -14.33 14.04 -5.80
C ILE A 212 -15.30 13.34 -4.84
N PHE A 213 -16.10 14.15 -4.16
CA PHE A 213 -17.14 13.71 -3.23
C PHE A 213 -18.49 14.25 -3.70
N LEU A 214 -19.19 13.42 -4.47
CA LEU A 214 -20.51 13.73 -4.99
C LEU A 214 -21.55 13.68 -3.86
N PRO A 215 -22.59 14.54 -3.92
CA PRO A 215 -23.76 14.39 -3.07
C PRO A 215 -24.34 12.99 -3.13
N ASP A 216 -24.83 12.53 -1.98
CA ASP A 216 -25.56 11.26 -1.83
C ASP A 216 -24.73 10.00 -2.18
N SER A 217 -23.40 10.16 -2.31
CA SER A 217 -22.43 9.08 -2.36
C SER A 217 -21.64 9.05 -1.06
N ASP A 218 -21.59 7.88 -0.42
CA ASP A 218 -20.75 7.65 0.77
C ASP A 218 -19.31 7.28 0.40
N LYS A 219 -18.98 7.23 -0.91
CA LYS A 219 -17.64 6.91 -1.43
C LYS A 219 -17.10 8.05 -2.29
N GLY A 220 -15.85 8.41 -2.04
CA GLY A 220 -15.06 9.29 -2.91
C GLY A 220 -14.67 8.59 -4.21
N ILE A 221 -14.43 9.38 -5.25
CA ILE A 221 -13.97 8.89 -6.55
C ILE A 221 -12.62 9.52 -6.84
N VAL A 222 -11.58 8.70 -6.99
CA VAL A 222 -10.23 9.15 -7.31
C VAL A 222 -10.07 9.29 -8.84
N LEU A 223 -9.56 10.43 -9.27
CA LEU A 223 -9.18 10.76 -10.63
C LEU A 223 -7.66 10.91 -10.69
N GLU A 224 -7.06 10.41 -11.76
CA GLU A 224 -5.62 10.51 -12.01
C GLU A 224 -5.35 11.68 -12.97
N LYS A 225 -4.29 12.43 -12.74
CA LYS A 225 -3.91 13.56 -13.59
C LYS A 225 -3.57 13.07 -14.99
N SER A 226 -4.28 13.58 -15.99
CA SER A 226 -4.04 13.26 -17.40
C SER A 226 -3.18 14.31 -18.10
N SER A 227 -3.27 15.56 -17.65
CA SER A 227 -2.44 16.68 -18.09
C SER A 227 -2.53 17.82 -17.06
N GLU A 228 -1.75 18.88 -17.25
CA GLU A 228 -1.84 20.04 -16.36
C GLU A 228 -3.28 20.58 -16.31
N GLY A 229 -3.81 20.73 -15.10
CA GLY A 229 -5.18 21.18 -14.87
C GLY A 229 -6.28 20.20 -15.26
N ASN A 230 -5.97 18.92 -15.52
CA ASN A 230 -6.93 17.90 -15.92
C ASN A 230 -6.71 16.57 -15.17
N TRP A 231 -7.78 16.00 -14.64
CA TRP A 231 -7.80 14.69 -13.98
C TRP A 231 -8.96 13.86 -14.54
N ASP A 232 -8.71 12.57 -14.77
CA ASP A 232 -9.63 11.67 -15.43
C ASP A 232 -9.80 10.36 -14.64
N SER A 233 -10.99 9.80 -14.76
CA SER A 233 -11.34 8.43 -14.38
C SER A 233 -12.15 7.79 -15.51
N LYS A 234 -12.67 6.57 -15.31
CA LYS A 234 -13.50 5.91 -16.33
C LYS A 234 -14.77 6.70 -16.69
N GLN A 235 -15.34 7.44 -15.74
CA GLN A 235 -16.65 8.09 -15.89
C GLN A 235 -16.61 9.60 -15.68
N TYR A 236 -15.64 10.10 -14.91
CA TYR A 236 -15.56 11.50 -14.52
C TYR A 236 -14.29 12.15 -15.06
N LYS A 237 -14.42 13.42 -15.41
CA LYS A 237 -13.32 14.30 -15.82
C LYS A 237 -13.42 15.62 -15.05
N LEU A 238 -12.35 15.99 -14.36
CA LEU A 238 -12.20 17.29 -13.71
C LEU A 238 -11.19 18.12 -14.51
N PHE A 239 -11.55 19.34 -14.88
CA PHE A 239 -10.65 20.20 -15.65
C PHE A 239 -10.79 21.68 -15.31
N ALA A 240 -9.72 22.43 -15.51
CA ALA A 240 -9.68 23.87 -15.32
C ALA A 240 -10.16 24.63 -16.58
N TRP A 241 -11.29 25.33 -16.46
CA TRP A 241 -11.83 26.22 -17.49
C TRP A 241 -12.61 27.38 -16.83
N LYS A 242 -11.92 28.52 -16.62
CA LYS A 242 -12.46 29.70 -15.88
C LYS A 242 -12.95 29.36 -14.46
N GLY A 243 -12.28 28.41 -13.82
CA GLY A 243 -12.76 27.71 -12.63
C GLY A 243 -12.55 26.21 -12.83
N LEU A 244 -12.95 25.39 -11.87
CA LEU A 244 -12.96 23.94 -12.05
C LEU A 244 -14.33 23.51 -12.58
N VAL A 245 -14.32 22.56 -13.52
CA VAL A 245 -15.52 21.95 -14.09
C VAL A 245 -15.43 20.44 -13.95
N LEU A 246 -16.47 19.84 -13.39
CA LEU A 246 -16.63 18.39 -13.32
C LEU A 246 -17.60 17.93 -14.40
N GLN A 247 -17.14 16.99 -15.21
CA GLN A 247 -17.92 16.26 -16.19
C GLN A 247 -18.17 14.83 -15.76
N GLU A 248 -19.37 14.33 -16.06
CA GLU A 248 -19.72 12.92 -16.02
C GLU A 248 -20.08 12.47 -17.43
N LYS A 249 -19.37 11.46 -17.95
CA LYS A 249 -19.56 10.90 -19.30
C LYS A 249 -19.59 11.99 -20.40
N GLY A 250 -18.72 13.00 -20.26
CA GLY A 250 -18.58 14.12 -21.20
C GLY A 250 -19.58 15.26 -21.00
N ILE A 251 -20.51 15.16 -20.05
CA ILE A 251 -21.53 16.17 -19.77
C ILE A 251 -21.14 16.95 -18.52
N ALA A 252 -21.12 18.28 -18.60
CA ALA A 252 -20.79 19.14 -17.47
C ALA A 252 -21.91 19.13 -16.43
N ILE A 253 -21.56 18.83 -15.17
CA ILE A 253 -22.52 18.67 -14.07
C ILE A 253 -22.28 19.64 -12.90
N TYR A 254 -21.02 20.03 -12.64
CA TYR A 254 -20.67 21.01 -11.61
C TYR A 254 -19.61 21.99 -12.09
N GLY A 255 -19.61 23.20 -11.53
CA GLY A 255 -18.54 24.17 -11.69
C GLY A 255 -18.38 25.13 -10.50
N GLY A 256 -17.21 25.73 -10.36
CA GLY A 256 -16.87 26.61 -9.24
C GLY A 256 -15.49 27.25 -9.36
#